data_AF-A0A9E1SD60-F1
#
_entry.id   AF-A0A9E1SD60-F1
#
_cell.length_a   1.000
_cell.length_b   1.000
_cell.length_c   1.000
_cell.angle_alpha   90.00
_cell.angle_beta   90.00
_cell.angle_gamma   90.00
#
_symmetry.space_group_name_H-M   'P 1'
#
loop_
_entity.id
_entity.type
_entity.pdbx_description
1 polymer ?
#
loop_
_entity_poly.entity_id
_entity_poly.type
_entity_poly.pdbx_seq_one_letter_code
_entity_poly.pdbx_strand_id
1 'polypeptide(L)'
;ALENKAANGQRYIVATEKAYSFQEMAQIMKNNGYDKVSTKLAPNFLLRFMANFNRDLKSMLGFIGKTYTGDVGPTMKTFDWKPIPLEKTVLDTAKSVEEAMKNTL
;
A
#
# COMPACT_ATOMS: atom_id res chain seq x y z
N ALA A 1 0.32 20.87 9.27
CA ALA A 1 1.46 20.42 10.11
C ALA A 1 2.37 21.58 10.50
N LEU A 2 2.99 22.27 9.53
CA LEU A 2 3.92 23.37 9.79
C LEU A 2 3.30 24.57 10.54
N GLU A 3 2.00 24.80 10.36
CA GLU A 3 1.28 25.91 11.00
C GLU A 3 0.63 25.52 12.34
N ASN A 4 0.54 24.23 12.66
CA ASN A 4 -0.13 23.77 13.87
C ASN A 4 0.89 23.66 15.02
N LYS A 5 0.81 24.55 16.00
CA LYS A 5 1.69 24.55 17.18
C LYS A 5 1.63 23.23 17.97
N ALA A 6 0.49 22.54 17.97
CA ALA A 6 0.33 21.24 18.65
C ALA A 6 1.13 20.10 17.99
N ALA A 7 1.62 20.31 16.76
CA ALA A 7 2.43 19.34 16.05
C ALA A 7 3.92 19.36 16.44
N ASN A 8 4.36 20.39 17.17
CA ASN A 8 5.77 20.55 17.50
C ASN A 8 6.27 19.43 18.43
N GLY A 9 7.40 18.83 18.08
CA GLY A 9 8.00 17.72 18.84
C GLY A 9 7.29 16.36 18.73
N GLN A 10 6.23 16.25 17.92
CA GLN A 10 5.47 15.01 17.73
C GLN A 10 5.86 14.29 16.43
N ARG A 11 5.70 12.97 16.40
CA ARG A 11 5.83 12.15 15.18
C ARG A 11 4.47 11.60 14.79
N TYR A 12 4.11 11.78 13.53
CA TYR A 12 2.80 11.39 13.02
C TYR A 12 2.94 10.30 11.96
N ILE A 13 2.10 9.27 12.06
CA ILE A 13 1.97 8.24 11.03
C ILE A 13 0.81 8.66 10.12
N VAL A 14 1.11 8.84 8.84
CA VAL A 14 0.11 9.14 7.81
C VAL A 14 -0.11 7.88 6.99
N ALA A 15 -1.05 7.07 7.43
CA ALA A 15 -1.39 5.79 6.80
C ALA A 15 -2.86 5.47 7.03
N THR A 16 -3.32 4.35 6.49
CA THR A 16 -4.62 3.78 6.82
C THR A 16 -4.60 3.19 8.22
N GLU A 17 -5.74 3.23 8.92
CA GLU A 17 -5.90 2.65 10.26
C GLU A 17 -5.69 1.13 10.27
N LYS A 18 -6.04 0.47 9.17
CA LYS A 18 -5.92 -0.98 8.98
C LYS A 18 -4.70 -1.30 8.10
N ALA A 19 -3.99 -2.36 8.45
CA ALA A 19 -3.04 -3.01 7.57
C ALA A 19 -3.77 -3.82 6.49
N TYR A 20 -3.33 -3.67 5.24
CA TYR A 20 -3.87 -4.41 4.11
C TYR A 20 -2.81 -5.34 3.53
N SER A 21 -3.24 -6.53 3.14
CA SER A 21 -2.43 -7.50 2.44
C SER A 21 -2.31 -7.15 0.95
N PHE A 22 -1.21 -7.61 0.32
CA PHE A 22 -1.08 -7.54 -1.14
C PHE A 22 -2.21 -8.28 -1.87
N GLN A 23 -2.76 -9.33 -1.25
CA GLN A 23 -3.89 -10.07 -1.81
C GLN A 23 -5.17 -9.22 -1.82
N GLU A 24 -5.47 -8.48 -0.75
CA GLU A 24 -6.63 -7.57 -0.71
C GLU A 24 -6.51 -6.49 -1.79
N MET A 25 -5.32 -5.89 -1.95
CA MET A 25 -5.06 -4.93 -3.04
C MET A 25 -5.29 -5.57 -4.41
N ALA A 26 -4.76 -6.76 -4.64
CA ALA A 26 -4.93 -7.48 -5.90
C ALA A 26 -6.42 -7.82 -6.17
N GLN A 27 -7.18 -8.14 -5.12
CA GLN A 27 -8.61 -8.43 -5.22
C GLN A 27 -9.40 -7.18 -5.57
N ILE A 28 -9.07 -6.02 -4.98
CA ILE A 28 -9.66 -4.72 -5.34
C ILE A 28 -9.46 -4.45 -6.83
N MET A 29 -8.23 -4.59 -7.33
CA MET A 29 -7.93 -4.39 -8.75
C MET A 29 -8.76 -5.33 -9.63
N LYS A 30 -8.76 -6.63 -9.30
CA LYS A 30 -9.47 -7.64 -10.07
C LYS A 30 -10.99 -7.41 -10.11
N ASN A 31 -11.59 -7.04 -8.98
CA ASN A 31 -13.01 -6.72 -8.90
C ASN A 31 -13.40 -5.49 -9.74
N ASN A 32 -12.45 -4.61 -10.03
CA ASN A 32 -12.64 -3.38 -10.78
C ASN A 32 -12.16 -3.49 -12.25
N GLY A 33 -12.07 -4.70 -12.80
CA GLY A 33 -11.79 -4.93 -14.23
C GLY A 33 -10.32 -5.09 -14.61
N TYR A 34 -9.41 -5.15 -13.63
CA TYR A 34 -7.99 -5.42 -13.87
C TYR A 34 -7.68 -6.93 -13.81
N ASP A 35 -8.15 -7.68 -14.82
CA ASP A 35 -8.14 -9.15 -14.81
C ASP A 35 -6.75 -9.81 -14.84
N LYS A 36 -5.72 -9.09 -15.28
CA LYS A 36 -4.34 -9.59 -15.37
C LYS A 36 -3.68 -9.79 -14.01
N VAL A 37 -4.26 -9.22 -12.94
CA VAL A 37 -3.70 -9.32 -11.59
C VAL A 37 -3.96 -10.71 -10.99
N SER A 38 -2.91 -11.30 -10.40
CA SER A 38 -3.02 -12.57 -9.67
C SER A 38 -3.39 -12.33 -8.21
N THR A 39 -4.38 -13.08 -7.70
CA THR A 39 -4.79 -13.09 -6.29
C THR A 39 -4.36 -14.35 -5.55
N LYS A 40 -3.54 -15.21 -6.20
CA LYS A 40 -3.05 -16.47 -5.63
C LYS A 40 -1.94 -16.19 -4.62
N LEU A 41 -1.98 -16.89 -3.48
CA LEU A 41 -0.94 -16.84 -2.46
C LEU A 41 0.15 -17.87 -2.77
N ALA A 42 1.40 -17.41 -2.84
CA ALA A 42 2.56 -18.28 -2.95
C ALA A 42 3.10 -18.63 -1.55
N PRO A 43 3.57 -19.87 -1.30
CA PRO A 43 4.20 -20.23 -0.04
C PRO A 43 5.46 -19.39 0.24
N ASN A 44 5.68 -19.03 1.51
CA ASN A 44 6.83 -18.21 1.92
C ASN A 44 8.18 -18.83 1.54
N PHE A 45 8.30 -20.16 1.61
CA PHE A 45 9.52 -20.86 1.20
C PHE A 45 9.85 -20.65 -0.28
N LEU A 46 8.84 -20.75 -1.15
CA LEU A 46 8.98 -20.54 -2.59
C LEU A 46 9.43 -19.10 -2.89
N LEU A 47 8.80 -18.11 -2.25
CA LEU A 47 9.17 -16.71 -2.42
C LEU A 47 10.63 -16.44 -1.97
N ARG A 48 11.07 -17.06 -0.87
CA ARG A 48 12.47 -16.97 -0.41
C ARG A 48 13.45 -17.59 -1.39
N PHE A 49 13.10 -18.71 -2.01
CA PHE A 49 13.92 -19.33 -3.05
C PHE A 49 13.99 -18.45 -4.31
N MET A 50 12.85 -17.95 -4.79
CA MET A 50 12.76 -17.11 -5.99
C MET A 50 13.50 -15.78 -5.84
N ALA A 51 13.56 -15.22 -4.63
CA ALA A 51 14.27 -13.98 -4.34
C ALA A 51 15.79 -14.05 -4.62
N ASN A 52 16.38 -15.24 -4.74
CA ASN A 52 17.77 -15.36 -5.19
C ASN A 52 17.96 -14.95 -6.65
N PHE A 53 16.91 -15.06 -7.47
CA PHE A 53 16.93 -14.81 -8.91
C PHE A 53 16.22 -13.52 -9.31
N ASN A 54 15.34 -12.98 -8.46
CA ASN A 54 14.59 -11.75 -8.72
C ASN A 54 14.91 -10.67 -7.67
N ARG A 55 15.46 -9.55 -8.12
CA ARG A 55 15.90 -8.44 -7.26
C ARG A 55 14.74 -7.72 -6.57
N ASP A 56 13.58 -7.63 -7.22
CA ASP A 56 12.39 -6.99 -6.67
C ASP A 56 11.78 -7.86 -5.55
N LEU A 57 11.74 -9.19 -5.74
CA LEU A 57 11.38 -10.11 -4.67
C LEU A 57 12.40 -10.07 -3.52
N LYS A 58 13.68 -9.92 -3.83
CA LYS A 58 14.75 -9.81 -2.82
C LYS A 58 14.55 -8.61 -1.90
N SER A 59 14.15 -7.45 -2.43
CA SER A 59 13.87 -6.25 -1.62
C SER A 59 12.63 -6.43 -0.74
N MET A 60 11.65 -7.22 -1.21
CA MET A 60 10.40 -7.48 -0.48
C MET A 60 10.51 -8.54 0.62
N LEU A 61 11.60 -9.33 0.67
CA LEU A 61 11.78 -10.42 1.65
C LEU A 61 11.56 -10.00 3.11
N GLY A 62 11.94 -8.77 3.46
CA GLY A 62 11.81 -8.24 4.82
C GLY A 62 10.37 -8.10 5.31
N PHE A 63 9.41 -8.05 4.37
CA PHE A 63 7.98 -7.84 4.63
C PHE A 63 7.16 -9.14 4.54
N ILE A 64 7.71 -10.20 3.95
CA ILE A 64 6.99 -11.47 3.76
C ILE A 64 6.62 -12.10 5.10
N GLY A 65 5.34 -12.45 5.26
CA GLY A 65 4.80 -13.10 6.45
C GLY A 65 4.70 -12.19 7.68
N LYS A 66 4.81 -10.87 7.50
CA LYS A 66 4.70 -9.89 8.58
C LYS A 66 3.55 -8.93 8.31
N THR A 67 2.87 -8.53 9.37
CA THR A 67 1.83 -7.51 9.34
C THR A 67 2.30 -6.35 10.20
N TYR A 68 2.29 -5.14 9.64
CA TYR A 68 2.68 -3.92 10.33
C TYR A 68 1.44 -3.05 10.50
N THR A 69 1.13 -2.71 11.74
CA THR A 69 0.08 -1.75 12.09
C THR A 69 0.71 -0.57 12.80
N GLY A 70 0.07 0.60 12.70
CA GLY A 70 0.49 1.81 13.39
C GLY A 70 -0.75 2.58 13.85
N ASP A 71 -0.67 3.19 15.02
CA ASP A 71 -1.73 4.07 15.50
C ASP A 71 -1.67 5.41 14.77
N VAL A 72 -2.73 5.71 14.01
CA VAL A 72 -2.90 6.97 13.28
C VAL A 72 -3.81 7.96 14.02
N GLY A 73 -4.32 7.58 15.19
CA GLY A 73 -5.18 8.41 16.04
C GLY A 73 -4.60 9.78 16.37
N PRO A 74 -3.29 9.91 16.72
CA PRO A 74 -2.67 11.22 16.92
C PRO A 74 -2.75 12.12 15.67
N THR A 75 -2.52 11.56 14.49
CA THR A 75 -2.60 12.29 13.21
C THR A 75 -4.01 12.77 12.94
N MET A 76 -5.00 11.88 13.08
CA MET A 76 -6.40 12.21 12.85
C MET A 76 -6.89 13.30 13.81
N LYS A 77 -6.55 13.18 15.11
CA LYS A 77 -6.96 14.15 16.14
C LYS A 77 -6.27 15.50 15.99
N THR A 78 -4.96 15.53 15.72
CA THR A 78 -4.21 16.79 15.64
C THR A 78 -4.54 17.58 14.38
N PHE A 79 -4.84 16.91 13.26
CA PHE A 79 -5.03 17.56 11.97
C PHE A 79 -6.47 17.51 11.44
N ASP A 80 -7.43 16.99 12.23
CA ASP A 80 -8.79 16.67 11.77
C ASP A 80 -8.77 15.88 10.45
N TRP A 81 -7.80 14.97 10.35
CA TRP A 81 -7.49 14.28 9.11
C TRP A 81 -8.22 12.95 9.04
N LYS A 82 -8.80 12.65 7.87
CA LYS A 82 -9.44 11.37 7.59
C LYS A 82 -8.65 10.62 6.51
N PRO A 83 -8.20 9.37 6.79
CA PRO A 83 -7.55 8.54 5.78
C PRO A 83 -8.43 8.32 4.55
N ILE A 84 -7.80 8.33 3.38
CA ILE A 84 -8.47 7.95 2.13
C ILE A 84 -8.67 6.42 2.13
N PRO A 85 -9.86 5.91 1.76
CA PRO A 85 -10.07 4.47 1.63
C PRO A 85 -9.10 3.83 0.64
N LEU A 86 -8.53 2.68 1.00
CA LEU A 86 -7.52 1.99 0.16
C LEU A 86 -8.01 1.77 -1.27
N GLU A 87 -9.26 1.34 -1.44
CA GLU A 87 -9.83 1.08 -2.76
C GLU A 87 -9.75 2.31 -3.68
N LYS A 88 -10.12 3.48 -3.18
CA LYS A 88 -10.01 4.73 -3.93
C LYS A 88 -8.57 5.00 -4.34
N THR A 89 -7.63 4.87 -3.40
CA THR A 89 -6.19 5.08 -3.68
C THR A 89 -5.68 4.12 -4.75
N VAL A 90 -6.05 2.84 -4.68
CA VAL A 90 -5.63 1.81 -5.65
C VAL A 90 -6.18 2.14 -7.04
N LEU A 91 -7.46 2.49 -7.15
CA LEU A 91 -8.10 2.78 -8.44
C LEU A 91 -7.60 4.09 -9.05
N ASP A 92 -7.46 5.14 -8.25
CA ASP A 92 -6.90 6.42 -8.71
C ASP A 92 -5.48 6.23 -9.26
N THR A 93 -4.67 5.41 -8.57
CA THR A 93 -3.30 5.09 -9.01
C THR A 93 -3.30 4.25 -10.29
N ALA A 94 -4.15 3.23 -10.38
CA ALA A 94 -4.26 2.39 -11.58
C ALA A 94 -4.64 3.23 -12.81
N LYS A 95 -5.59 4.15 -12.65
CA LYS A 95 -6.01 5.09 -13.69
C LYS A 95 -4.87 6.02 -14.14
N SER A 96 -4.12 6.57 -13.17
CA SER A 96 -2.96 7.41 -13.47
C SER A 96 -1.88 6.67 -14.26
N VAL A 97 -1.61 5.40 -13.93
CA VAL A 97 -0.65 4.57 -14.69
C VAL A 97 -1.17 4.29 -16.10
N GLU A 98 -2.45 3.96 -16.28
CA GLU A 98 -3.03 3.79 -17.62
C GLU A 98 -2.89 5.05 -18.48
N GLU A 99 -3.17 6.22 -17.92
CA GLU A 99 -3.03 7.50 -18.60
C GLU A 99 -1.58 7.77 -18.99
N ALA A 100 -0.63 7.54 -18.07
CA ALA A 100 0.80 7.68 -18.36
C ALA A 100 1.26 6.74 -19.48
N MET A 101 0.77 5.49 -19.50
CA MET A 101 1.09 4.52 -20.55
C MET A 101 0.50 4.90 -21.91
N LYS A 102 -0.70 5.50 -21.96
CA LYS A 102 -1.32 5.98 -23.20
C LYS A 102 -0.55 7.14 -23.83
N ASN A 103 0.04 8.01 -23.00
CA ASN A 103 0.81 9.18 -23.48
C ASN A 103 2.24 8.85 -23.93
N THR A 104 2.68 7.60 -23.75
CA THR A 104 4.03 7.14 -24.13
C THR A 104 4.04 6.36 -25.46
N LEU A 105 2.85 6.12 -26.04
CA LEU A 105 2.64 5.51 -27.36
C LEU A 105 2.16 6.58 -28.35
#